data_AF-A0A430H459-F1
#
_entry.id   AF-A0A430H459-F1
#
_cell.length_a   1.000
_cell.length_b   1.000
_cell.length_c   1.000
_cell.angle_alpha   90.00
_cell.angle_beta   90.00
_cell.angle_gamma   90.00
#
_symmetry.space_group_name_H-M   'P 1'
#
loop_
_entity.id
_entity.type
_entity.pdbx_description
1 polymer ?
#
loop_
_entity_poly.entity_id
_entity_poly.type
_entity_poly.pdbx_seq_one_letter_code
_entity_poly.pdbx_strand_id
1 'polypeptide(L)'
;MSQFSSILEVLAIENEVRTSKRTGKDYNHFAARCVLRDEKGGVLTVGTLRSDQVMPELREQMKVGLFAATFSLRVPDFGDSKGDIVSMLTGFVPAQGRLPQQPAAPKAS
;
A
#
# COMPACT_ATOMS: atom_id res chain seq x y z
N MET A 1 -10.26 9.91 -17.71
CA MET A 1 -10.04 8.65 -16.96
C MET A 1 -9.95 9.00 -15.50
N SER A 2 -10.90 8.56 -14.67
CA SER A 2 -10.93 8.88 -13.24
C SER A 2 -9.76 8.20 -12.55
N GLN A 3 -8.73 8.96 -12.21
CA GLN A 3 -7.63 8.50 -11.37
C GLN A 3 -8.16 8.40 -9.94
N PHE A 4 -8.24 7.18 -9.38
CA PHE A 4 -8.57 6.99 -7.97
C PHE A 4 -7.35 7.40 -7.15
N SER A 5 -7.28 8.68 -6.79
CA SER A 5 -6.35 9.21 -5.80
C SER A 5 -6.86 8.78 -4.43
N SER A 6 -6.09 7.95 -3.73
CA SER A 6 -6.38 7.60 -2.34
C SER A 6 -5.15 7.87 -1.49
N ILE A 7 -5.38 8.24 -0.23
CA ILE A 7 -4.31 8.41 0.73
C ILE A 7 -4.02 7.03 1.32
N LEU A 8 -2.79 6.57 1.12
CA LEU A 8 -2.29 5.32 1.68
C LEU A 8 -1.43 5.65 2.90
N GLU A 9 -1.87 5.23 4.07
CA GLU A 9 -1.07 5.28 5.29
C GLU A 9 -0.46 3.90 5.53
N VAL A 10 0.86 3.82 5.50
CA VAL A 10 1.63 2.61 5.78
C VAL A 10 2.01 2.64 7.25
N LEU A 11 1.52 1.66 8.03
CA LEU A 11 1.73 1.58 9.47
C LEU A 11 2.94 0.72 9.83
N ALA A 12 3.17 -0.36 9.09
CA ALA A 12 4.27 -1.29 9.32
C ALA A 12 4.66 -1.99 8.02
N ILE A 13 5.93 -2.36 7.91
CA ILE A 13 6.46 -3.12 6.79
C ILE A 13 7.18 -4.35 7.35
N GLU A 14 6.79 -5.51 6.86
CA GLU A 14 7.40 -6.80 7.16
C GLU A 14 8.09 -7.33 5.91
N ASN A 15 9.35 -7.71 6.06
CA ASN A 15 10.14 -8.35 5.01
C ASN A 15 10.54 -9.75 5.46
N GLU A 16 10.25 -10.76 4.65
CA GLU A 16 10.53 -12.15 4.93
C GLU A 16 11.14 -12.81 3.70
N VAL A 17 12.19 -13.60 3.86
CA VAL A 17 12.72 -14.42 2.77
C VAL A 17 11.83 -15.66 2.64
N ARG A 18 11.26 -15.88 1.44
CA ARG A 18 10.44 -17.05 1.13
C ARG A 18 11.00 -17.80 -0.06
N THR A 19 10.83 -19.12 -0.08
CA THR A 19 11.20 -19.94 -1.23
C THR A 19 10.03 -20.10 -2.20
N SER A 20 10.26 -19.78 -3.48
CA SER A 20 9.25 -19.95 -4.51
C SER A 20 8.94 -21.43 -4.75
N LYS A 21 7.69 -21.83 -4.58
CA LYS A 21 7.23 -23.20 -4.87
C LYS A 21 7.41 -23.60 -6.35
N ARG A 22 7.51 -22.62 -7.26
CA ARG A 22 7.65 -22.85 -8.71
C ARG A 22 9.09 -23.05 -9.13
N THR A 23 10.00 -22.22 -8.63
CA THR A 23 11.40 -22.19 -9.11
C THR A 23 12.39 -22.74 -8.10
N GLY A 24 11.96 -22.99 -6.85
CA GLY A 24 12.84 -23.36 -5.74
C GLY A 24 13.79 -22.24 -5.31
N LYS A 25 13.66 -21.03 -5.85
CA LYS A 25 14.53 -19.89 -5.54
C LYS A 25 13.94 -19.03 -4.43
N ASP A 26 14.80 -18.53 -3.56
CA ASP A 26 14.43 -17.57 -2.55
C ASP A 26 14.08 -16.21 -3.15
N TYR A 27 13.09 -15.55 -2.56
CA TYR A 27 12.67 -14.20 -2.90
C TYR A 27 12.27 -13.44 -1.64
N ASN A 28 12.47 -12.12 -1.66
CA ASN A 28 12.01 -11.25 -0.59
C ASN A 28 10.49 -11.05 -0.73
N HIS A 29 9.74 -11.61 0.21
CA HIS A 29 8.34 -11.31 0.43
C HIS A 29 8.24 -10.04 1.27
N PHE A 30 7.41 -9.12 0.80
CA PHE A 30 7.13 -7.82 1.37
C PHE A 30 5.64 -7.78 1.70
N ALA A 31 5.33 -7.34 2.90
CA ALA A 31 3.96 -7.09 3.36
C ALA A 31 3.90 -5.77 4.12
N ALA A 32 3.16 -4.81 3.59
CA ALA A 32 2.89 -3.54 4.26
C ALA A 32 1.48 -3.54 4.84
N ARG A 33 1.34 -3.27 6.13
CA ARG A 33 0.04 -3.05 6.79
C ARG A 33 -0.38 -1.61 6.55
N CYS A 34 -1.51 -1.42 5.91
CA CYS A 34 -1.92 -0.11 5.41
C CYS A 34 -3.35 0.24 5.80
N VAL A 35 -3.60 1.54 5.92
CA VAL A 35 -4.93 2.14 5.97
C VAL A 35 -5.14 2.91 4.67
N LEU A 36 -6.24 2.62 3.98
CA LEU A 36 -6.69 3.43 2.86
C LEU A 36 -7.64 4.50 3.40
N ARG A 37 -7.34 5.75 3.07
CA ARG A 37 -8.10 6.92 3.51
C ARG A 37 -8.66 7.68 2.32
N ASP A 38 -9.81 8.31 2.55
CA ASP A 38 -10.37 9.30 1.64
C ASP A 38 -9.61 10.63 1.71
N GLU A 39 -9.98 11.59 0.87
CA GLU A 39 -9.35 12.91 0.79
C GLU A 39 -9.59 13.78 2.05
N LYS A 40 -10.56 13.44 2.88
CA LYS A 40 -10.88 14.13 4.14
C LYS A 40 -10.17 13.49 5.34
N GLY A 41 -9.40 12.43 5.12
CA GLY A 41 -8.70 11.67 6.16
C GLY A 41 -9.55 10.58 6.81
N GLY A 42 -10.79 10.37 6.36
CA GLY A 42 -11.66 9.28 6.80
C GLY A 42 -11.08 7.93 6.39
N VAL A 43 -11.18 6.93 7.28
CA VAL A 43 -10.71 5.57 6.97
C VAL A 43 -11.73 4.89 6.07
N LEU A 44 -11.31 4.50 4.87
CA LEU A 44 -12.10 3.70 3.95
C LEU A 44 -11.97 2.22 4.27
N THR A 45 -10.74 1.74 4.45
CA THR A 45 -10.47 0.34 4.81
C THR A 45 -9.06 0.16 5.36
N VAL A 46 -8.81 -1.00 5.98
CA VAL A 46 -7.49 -1.45 6.44
C VAL A 46 -7.16 -2.75 5.72
N GLY A 47 -5.91 -2.90 5.30
CA GLY A 47 -5.49 -4.08 4.55
C GLY A 47 -3.99 -4.29 4.54
N THR A 48 -3.54 -5.25 3.73
CA THR A 48 -2.13 -5.54 3.52
C THR A 48 -1.81 -5.43 2.05
N LEU A 49 -0.81 -4.62 1.69
CA LEU A 49 -0.20 -4.62 0.36
C LEU A 49 0.95 -5.62 0.33
N ARG A 50 0.85 -6.61 -0.55
CA ARG A 50 1.87 -7.65 -0.74
C ARG A 50 2.78 -7.33 -1.92
N SER A 51 3.93 -7.99 -2.00
CA SER A 51 4.93 -7.79 -3.08
C SER A 51 4.32 -7.84 -4.48
N ASP A 52 3.38 -8.75 -4.72
CA ASP A 52 2.72 -8.95 -6.01
C ASP A 52 1.68 -7.87 -6.35
N GLN A 53 1.29 -7.06 -5.36
CA GLN A 53 0.39 -5.91 -5.53
C GLN A 53 1.16 -4.59 -5.61
N VAL A 54 2.50 -4.62 -5.60
CA VAL A 54 3.36 -3.43 -5.69
C VAL A 54 4.35 -3.59 -6.83
N MET A 55 4.51 -2.56 -7.66
CA MET A 55 5.49 -2.58 -8.75
C MET A 55 6.90 -2.84 -8.21
N PRO A 56 7.70 -3.74 -8.83
CA PRO A 56 9.01 -4.13 -8.31
C PRO A 56 9.91 -2.96 -7.92
N GLU A 57 9.98 -1.93 -8.74
CA GLU A 57 10.78 -0.72 -8.54
C GLU A 57 10.32 0.15 -7.36
N LEU A 58 9.09 -0.03 -6.89
CA LEU A 58 8.51 0.73 -5.77
C LEU A 58 8.68 0.04 -4.42
N ARG A 59 9.00 -1.26 -4.42
CA ARG A 59 9.05 -2.07 -3.17
C ARG A 59 10.10 -1.55 -2.20
N GLU A 60 11.29 -1.22 -2.70
CA GLU A 60 12.40 -0.70 -1.88
C GLU A 60 12.17 0.75 -1.41
N GLN A 61 11.27 1.48 -2.08
CA GLN A 61 10.97 2.86 -1.75
C GLN A 61 9.90 2.97 -0.66
N MET A 62 9.16 1.89 -0.37
CA MET A 62 8.08 1.93 0.61
C MET A 62 8.64 2.16 2.01
N LYS A 63 8.02 3.09 2.74
CA LYS A 63 8.34 3.39 4.14
C LYS A 63 7.06 3.56 4.92
N VAL A 64 7.15 3.49 6.25
CA VAL A 64 6.05 3.90 7.13
C VAL A 64 5.79 5.39 6.92
N GLY A 65 4.52 5.78 6.81
CA GLY A 65 4.12 7.16 6.56
C GLY A 65 2.88 7.27 5.68
N LEU A 66 2.57 8.51 5.29
CA LEU A 66 1.42 8.82 4.44
C LEU A 66 1.83 9.16 3.02
N PHE A 67 1.12 8.57 2.07
CA PHE A 67 1.40 8.71 0.66
C PHE A 67 0.14 8.95 -0.15
N ALA A 68 0.24 9.76 -1.19
CA ALA A 68 -0.76 9.81 -2.26
C ALA A 68 -0.43 8.65 -3.20
N ALA A 69 -1.30 7.65 -3.26
CA ALA A 69 -1.09 6.43 -4.02
C ALA A 69 -1.85 6.46 -5.35
N THR A 70 -1.24 5.89 -6.38
CA THR A 70 -1.85 5.62 -7.69
C THR A 70 -1.89 4.12 -7.91
N PHE A 71 -3.07 3.63 -8.28
CA PHE A 71 -3.31 2.22 -8.54
C PHE A 71 -3.74 2.01 -9.99
N SER A 72 -3.36 0.86 -10.56
CA SER A 72 -3.90 0.34 -11.81
C SER A 72 -4.62 -0.99 -11.57
N LEU A 73 -5.39 -1.43 -12.56
CA LEU A 73 -5.97 -2.77 -12.58
C LEU A 73 -5.10 -3.69 -13.44
N ARG A 74 -4.91 -4.93 -13.00
CA ARG A 74 -4.24 -5.97 -13.77
C ARG A 74 -4.88 -7.33 -13.53
N VAL A 75 -4.57 -8.27 -14.42
CA VAL A 75 -4.88 -9.69 -14.21
C VAL A 75 -3.55 -10.42 -13.98
N PRO A 76 -3.30 -11.00 -12.79
CA PRO A 76 -2.07 -11.75 -12.53
C PRO A 76 -2.04 -13.05 -13.34
N ASP A 77 -0.87 -13.37 -13.90
CA ASP A 77 -0.66 -14.63 -14.63
C ASP A 77 -0.33 -15.83 -13.71
N PHE A 78 -0.08 -15.57 -12.43
CA PHE A 78 0.34 -16.54 -11.43
C PHE A 78 -0.06 -16.11 -10.01
N GLY A 79 0.00 -17.04 -9.06
CA GLY A 79 -0.38 -16.82 -7.65
C GLY A 79 -1.83 -17.17 -7.36
N ASP A 80 -2.25 -16.92 -6.11
CA ASP A 80 -3.60 -17.29 -5.65
C ASP A 80 -4.71 -16.47 -6.33
N SER A 81 -4.39 -15.25 -6.80
CA SER A 81 -5.30 -14.37 -7.55
C SER A 81 -5.15 -14.48 -9.07
N LYS A 82 -4.61 -15.60 -9.58
CA LYS A 82 -4.43 -15.80 -11.02
C LYS A 82 -5.78 -15.79 -11.73
N GLY A 83 -5.90 -14.96 -12.77
CA GLY A 83 -7.13 -14.84 -13.58
C GLY A 83 -8.14 -13.84 -13.04
N ASP A 84 -7.93 -13.29 -11.84
CA ASP A 84 -8.80 -12.26 -11.26
C ASP A 84 -8.31 -10.85 -11.62
N ILE A 85 -9.24 -9.91 -11.72
CA ILE A 85 -8.90 -8.48 -11.81
C ILE A 85 -8.53 -7.99 -10.40
N VAL A 86 -7.27 -7.57 -10.24
CA VAL A 86 -6.76 -7.04 -8.97
C VAL A 86 -6.20 -5.63 -9.15
N SER A 87 -6.22 -4.87 -8.06
CA SER A 87 -5.55 -3.58 -7.98
C SER A 87 -4.06 -3.75 -7.70
N MET A 88 -3.23 -2.95 -8.35
CA MET A 88 -1.78 -2.90 -8.17
C MET A 88 -1.33 -1.46 -7.94
N LEU A 89 -0.47 -1.25 -6.95
CA LEU A 89 0.17 0.03 -6.67
C LEU A 89 1.26 0.30 -7.72
N THR A 90 1.07 1.37 -8.50
CA THR A 90 1.96 1.77 -9.62
C THR A 90 2.69 3.08 -9.39
N GLY A 91 2.35 3.81 -8.33
CA GLY A 91 3.10 4.99 -7.92
C GLY A 91 2.63 5.48 -6.57
N PHE A 92 3.53 6.10 -5.82
CA PHE A 92 3.15 6.83 -4.62
C PHE A 92 4.14 7.96 -4.36
N VAL A 93 3.66 9.05 -3.78
CA VAL A 93 4.49 10.19 -3.36
C VAL A 93 4.10 10.59 -1.94
N PRO A 94 5.02 11.13 -1.12
CA PRO A 94 4.69 11.60 0.22
C PRO A 94 3.50 12.56 0.20
N ALA A 95 2.48 12.28 1.00
CA ALA A 95 1.31 13.14 1.14
C ALA A 95 1.62 14.29 2.12
N GLN A 96 2.51 15.21 1.73
CA GLN A 96 2.83 16.39 2.54
C GLN A 96 1.53 17.19 2.80
N GLY A 97 1.19 17.37 4.08
CA GLY A 97 0.12 18.29 4.51
C GLY A 97 -1.34 17.83 4.29
N ARG A 98 -1.63 16.54 4.02
CA ARG A 98 -3.00 16.07 3.71
C ARG A 98 -3.80 15.46 4.86
N LEU A 99 -3.28 15.44 6.09
CA LEU A 99 -4.13 15.14 7.25
C LEU A 99 -4.61 16.45 7.88
N PRO A 100 -5.91 16.57 8.22
CA PRO A 100 -6.32 17.55 9.22
C PRO A 100 -5.46 17.33 10.47
N GLN A 101 -4.83 18.39 10.96
CA GLN A 101 -4.26 18.36 12.30
C GLN A 101 -5.40 17.94 13.24
N GLN A 102 -5.25 16.79 13.87
CA GLN A 102 -6.14 16.36 14.94
C GLN A 102 -6.24 17.55 15.92
N PRO A 103 -7.45 18.07 16.23
CA PRO A 103 -7.57 19.19 17.15
C PRO A 103 -6.85 18.81 18.43
N ALA A 104 -5.86 19.61 18.83
CA ALA A 104 -5.16 19.40 20.08
C ALA A 104 -6.22 19.32 21.19
N ALA A 105 -6.24 18.20 21.93
CA ALA A 105 -7.15 18.04 23.05
C ALA A 105 -7.00 19.27 23.96
N PRO A 106 -8.12 19.93 24.37
CA PRO A 106 -8.02 21.08 25.25
C PRO A 106 -7.30 20.64 26.53
N LYS A 107 -6.18 21.31 26.84
CA LYS A 107 -5.58 21.20 28.17
C LYS A 107 -6.63 21.65 29.17
N ALA A 108 -7.08 20.71 30.00
CA ALA A 108 -7.83 21.04 31.20
C ALA A 108 -6.87 21.80 32.14
N SER A 109 -7.21 23.05 32.44
CA SER A 109 -6.64 23.86 33.51
C SER A 109 -7.79 24.51 34.27
#